data_AF-A0AAW5CAF0-F1
#
_entry.id   AF-A0AAW5CAF0-F1
#
_cell.length_a   1.000
_cell.length_b   1.000
_cell.length_c   1.000
_cell.angle_alpha   90.00
_cell.angle_beta   90.00
_cell.angle_gamma   90.00
#
_symmetry.space_group_name_H-M   'P 1'
#
loop_
_entity.id
_entity.type
_entity.pdbx_description
1 polymer ?
#
loop_
_entity_poly.entity_id
_entity_poly.type
_entity_poly.pdbx_seq_one_letter_code
_entity_poly.pdbx_strand_id
1 'polypeptide(L)'
;MEKKDMRKEIAEAVTAADRALQSLEEAGMYLSKAAGWGVWDLLGGGMFGTFMKHSRMDDASRAMEAAKSHLRRLKRELLDVELPSEFKLEAGDFLAFADYFFDGIIADWMVQTRIKDAEAQVEEAKQRVTRIRSRLYELRAELPPEKGGNA
;
A
#
# COMPACT_ATOMS: atom_id res chain seq x y z
N MET A 1 -25.17 -0.11 19.16
CA MET A 1 -23.84 -0.30 18.55
C MET A 1 -23.10 1.00 18.77
N GLU A 2 -22.06 0.98 19.60
CA GLU A 2 -21.61 2.15 20.36
C GLU A 2 -20.61 2.99 19.56
N LYS A 3 -20.69 4.33 19.67
CA LYS A 3 -19.71 5.28 19.07
C LYS A 3 -18.24 4.97 19.42
N LYS A 4 -18.02 4.17 20.47
CA LYS A 4 -16.71 3.69 20.91
C LYS A 4 -16.11 2.68 19.91
N ASP A 5 -16.94 1.81 19.35
CA ASP A 5 -16.52 0.82 18.35
C ASP A 5 -16.10 1.54 17.06
N MET A 6 -16.91 2.50 16.59
CA MET A 6 -16.61 3.30 15.39
C MET A 6 -15.29 4.09 15.50
N ARG A 7 -15.01 4.70 16.67
CA ARG A 7 -13.72 5.39 16.88
C ARG A 7 -12.54 4.42 16.74
N LYS A 8 -12.69 3.24 17.33
CA LYS A 8 -11.67 2.20 17.33
C LYS A 8 -11.45 1.69 15.89
N GLU A 9 -12.51 1.38 15.17
CA GLU A 9 -12.47 0.93 13.76
C GLU A 9 -11.77 1.97 12.87
N ILE A 10 -12.12 3.26 13.00
CA ILE A 10 -11.45 4.34 12.25
C ILE A 10 -9.97 4.43 12.64
N ALA A 11 -9.62 4.28 13.91
CA ALA A 11 -8.22 4.33 14.36
C ALA A 11 -7.40 3.13 13.83
N GLU A 12 -7.99 1.95 13.78
CA GLU A 12 -7.40 0.74 13.19
C GLU A 12 -7.20 0.92 11.67
N ALA A 13 -8.19 1.48 10.97
CA ALA A 13 -8.09 1.81 9.55
C ALA A 13 -7.01 2.88 9.27
N VAL A 14 -6.90 3.94 10.08
CA VAL A 14 -5.83 4.95 9.95
C VAL A 14 -4.46 4.28 10.12
N THR A 15 -4.32 3.44 11.16
CA THR A 15 -3.06 2.73 11.44
C THR A 15 -2.69 1.81 10.28
N ALA A 16 -3.67 1.09 9.71
CA ALA A 16 -3.44 0.24 8.54
C ALA A 16 -3.07 1.05 7.29
N ALA A 17 -3.68 2.23 7.10
CA ALA A 17 -3.36 3.12 5.98
C ALA A 17 -1.93 3.68 6.06
N ASP A 18 -1.50 4.11 7.25
CA ASP A 18 -0.13 4.59 7.48
C ASP A 18 0.90 3.48 7.27
N ARG A 19 0.62 2.26 7.76
CA ARG A 19 1.48 1.09 7.52
C ARG A 19 1.56 0.71 6.03
N ALA A 20 0.43 0.77 5.33
CA ALA A 20 0.39 0.49 3.89
C ALA A 20 1.21 1.53 3.10
N LEU A 21 1.08 2.83 3.41
CA LEU A 21 1.89 3.87 2.77
C LEU A 21 3.37 3.69 3.01
N GLN A 22 3.78 3.41 4.25
CA GLN A 22 5.18 3.18 4.58
C GLN A 22 5.77 2.01 3.76
N SER A 23 5.06 0.88 3.68
CA SER A 23 5.54 -0.25 2.90
C SER A 23 5.52 0.00 1.39
N LEU A 24 4.57 0.79 0.89
CA LEU A 24 4.56 1.19 -0.52
C LEU A 24 5.71 2.13 -0.88
N GLU A 25 6.07 3.06 0.00
CA GLU A 25 7.26 3.90 -0.16
C GLU A 25 8.54 3.07 -0.22
N GLU A 26 8.66 2.09 0.69
CA GLU A 26 9.79 1.17 0.71
C GLU A 26 9.84 0.29 -0.56
N ALA A 27 8.69 -0.23 -0.99
CA ALA A 27 8.58 -1.01 -2.23
C ALA A 27 8.99 -0.18 -3.45
N GLY A 28 8.50 1.05 -3.58
CA GLY A 28 8.87 1.95 -4.67
C GLY A 28 10.37 2.27 -4.68
N MET A 29 10.98 2.47 -3.50
CA MET A 29 12.42 2.66 -3.38
C MET A 29 13.21 1.44 -3.89
N TYR A 30 12.85 0.21 -3.49
CA TYR A 30 13.56 -0.99 -3.92
C TYR A 30 13.32 -1.33 -5.39
N LEU A 31 12.12 -1.09 -5.91
CA LEU A 31 11.83 -1.22 -7.34
C LEU A 31 12.71 -0.25 -8.16
N SER A 32 12.83 1.02 -7.74
CA SER A 32 13.73 2.01 -8.38
C SER A 32 15.19 1.58 -8.37
N LYS A 33 15.64 1.04 -7.24
CA LYS A 33 16.98 0.43 -7.13
C LYS A 33 17.12 -0.81 -8.03
N ALA A 34 16.08 -1.59 -8.27
CA ALA A 34 16.14 -2.74 -9.16
C ALA A 34 16.13 -2.32 -10.64
N ALA A 35 15.29 -1.35 -11.02
CA ALA A 35 15.19 -0.80 -12.38
C ALA A 35 16.48 -0.12 -12.84
N GLY A 36 17.10 0.67 -11.95
CA GLY A 36 18.35 1.38 -12.24
C GLY A 36 19.53 0.48 -12.58
N TRP A 37 19.50 -0.79 -12.18
CA TRP A 37 20.53 -1.78 -12.49
C TRP A 37 20.24 -2.61 -13.74
N GLY A 38 18.97 -2.74 -14.15
CA GLY A 38 18.59 -3.39 -15.41
C GLY A 38 19.01 -2.60 -16.66
N VAL A 39 19.21 -1.29 -16.56
CA VAL A 39 19.70 -0.44 -17.67
C VAL A 39 21.21 -0.64 -17.92
N TRP A 40 21.98 -1.03 -16.89
CA TRP A 40 23.41 -1.32 -17.05
C TRP A 40 23.67 -2.58 -17.89
N ASP A 41 22.77 -3.58 -17.87
CA ASP A 41 22.85 -4.80 -18.71
C ASP A 41 22.74 -4.50 -20.23
N LEU A 42 22.17 -3.36 -20.61
CA LEU A 42 21.93 -2.98 -22.02
C LEU A 42 23.02 -2.10 -22.64
N LEU A 43 23.95 -1.54 -21.83
CA LEU A 43 24.91 -0.53 -22.29
C LEU A 43 26.39 -0.96 -22.32
N GLY A 44 26.76 -2.14 -21.82
CA GLY A 44 28.16 -2.55 -21.79
C GLY A 44 28.33 -4.05 -21.64
N GLY A 45 28.38 -4.75 -22.78
CA GLY A 45 28.52 -6.21 -22.83
C GLY A 45 29.68 -6.76 -22.01
N GLY A 46 29.43 -7.87 -21.32
CA GLY A 46 30.47 -8.73 -20.76
C GLY A 46 30.23 -9.12 -19.31
N MET A 47 29.55 -10.25 -19.11
CA MET A 47 29.88 -11.28 -18.11
C MET A 47 30.21 -10.87 -16.65
N PHE A 48 29.65 -9.79 -16.14
CA PHE A 48 29.65 -9.48 -14.70
C PHE A 48 28.22 -9.19 -14.25
N GLY A 49 27.55 -10.13 -13.60
CA GLY A 49 26.25 -9.79 -12.99
C GLY A 49 25.43 -10.91 -12.36
N THR A 50 25.72 -12.18 -12.61
CA THR A 50 24.82 -13.27 -12.17
C THR A 50 24.70 -13.40 -10.64
N PHE A 51 25.67 -12.91 -9.86
CA PHE A 51 25.69 -13.09 -8.40
C PHE A 51 25.20 -11.87 -7.57
N MET A 52 25.25 -10.65 -8.11
CA MET A 52 24.73 -9.44 -7.43
C MET A 52 23.28 -9.09 -7.82
N LYS A 53 22.73 -9.76 -8.84
CA LYS A 53 21.37 -9.51 -9.37
C LYS A 53 20.24 -10.11 -8.52
N HIS A 54 20.53 -11.09 -7.65
CA HIS A 54 19.50 -11.73 -6.82
C HIS A 54 19.05 -10.87 -5.63
N SER A 55 19.99 -10.28 -4.87
CA SER A 55 19.63 -9.61 -3.60
C SER A 55 18.68 -8.42 -3.75
N ARG A 56 18.80 -7.61 -4.82
CA ARG A 56 17.92 -6.45 -5.02
C ARG A 56 16.53 -6.80 -5.52
N MET A 57 16.42 -7.85 -6.35
CA MET A 57 15.11 -8.38 -6.75
C MET A 57 14.42 -9.06 -5.57
N ASP A 58 15.19 -9.75 -4.73
CA ASP A 58 14.70 -10.34 -3.48
C ASP A 58 14.23 -9.24 -2.51
N ASP A 59 14.99 -8.15 -2.34
CA ASP A 59 14.60 -7.01 -1.51
C ASP A 59 13.33 -6.34 -2.03
N ALA A 60 13.24 -6.08 -3.33
CA ALA A 60 12.03 -5.54 -3.96
C ALA A 60 10.83 -6.48 -3.79
N SER A 61 11.03 -7.79 -3.92
CA SER A 61 9.99 -8.80 -3.74
C SER A 61 9.49 -8.84 -2.30
N ARG A 62 10.40 -8.79 -1.32
CA ARG A 62 10.06 -8.71 0.10
C ARG A 62 9.28 -7.43 0.44
N ALA A 63 9.74 -6.29 -0.06
CA ALA A 63 9.06 -5.01 0.17
C ALA A 63 7.66 -4.98 -0.48
N MET A 64 7.51 -5.55 -1.67
CA MET A 64 6.22 -5.68 -2.36
C MET A 64 5.25 -6.61 -1.64
N GLU A 65 5.72 -7.75 -1.12
CA GLU A 65 4.89 -8.64 -0.28
C GLU A 65 4.49 -7.98 1.05
N ALA A 66 5.37 -7.17 1.66
CA ALA A 66 5.01 -6.37 2.83
C ALA A 66 3.92 -5.34 2.48
N ALA A 67 4.06 -4.62 1.36
CA ALA A 67 3.05 -3.67 0.88
C ALA A 67 1.71 -4.36 0.60
N LYS A 68 1.72 -5.53 -0.04
CA LYS A 68 0.54 -6.38 -0.27
C LYS A 68 -0.17 -6.73 1.03
N SER A 69 0.58 -7.20 2.03
CA SER A 69 0.05 -7.58 3.34
C SER A 69 -0.62 -6.40 4.05
N HIS A 70 0.03 -5.23 4.07
CA HIS A 70 -0.53 -4.04 4.70
C HIS A 70 -1.73 -3.46 3.93
N LEU A 71 -1.71 -3.47 2.60
CA LEU A 71 -2.86 -3.07 1.80
C LEU A 71 -4.07 -4.02 2.01
N ARG A 72 -3.84 -5.33 2.13
CA ARG A 72 -4.89 -6.30 2.49
C ARG A 72 -5.44 -6.07 3.88
N ARG A 73 -4.58 -5.65 4.82
CA ARG A 73 -5.03 -5.24 6.15
C ARG A 73 -5.90 -3.99 6.05
N LEU A 74 -5.43 -2.94 5.38
CA LEU A 74 -6.22 -1.72 5.16
C LEU A 74 -7.57 -2.04 4.52
N LYS A 75 -7.61 -2.90 3.49
CA LYS A 75 -8.84 -3.37 2.88
C LYS A 75 -9.83 -3.94 3.90
N ARG A 76 -9.35 -4.80 4.82
CA ARG A 76 -10.18 -5.40 5.87
C ARG A 76 -10.67 -4.36 6.87
N GLU A 77 -9.77 -3.53 7.41
CA GLU A 77 -10.18 -2.50 8.38
C GLU A 77 -11.20 -1.51 7.76
N LEU A 78 -11.08 -1.19 6.45
CA LEU A 78 -12.06 -0.34 5.76
C LEU A 78 -13.43 -0.98 5.59
N LEU A 79 -13.51 -2.31 5.48
CA LEU A 79 -14.79 -3.02 5.43
C LEU A 79 -15.50 -3.03 6.79
N ASP A 80 -14.71 -2.96 7.87
CA ASP A 80 -15.21 -2.94 9.24
C ASP A 80 -15.64 -1.53 9.68
N VAL A 81 -15.23 -0.46 8.97
CA VAL A 81 -15.63 0.92 9.26
C VAL A 81 -17.01 1.24 8.65
N GLU A 82 -17.93 1.73 9.46
CA GLU A 82 -19.19 2.32 8.97
C GLU A 82 -18.93 3.67 8.28
N LEU A 83 -18.71 3.65 6.96
CA LEU A 83 -18.41 4.84 6.17
C LEU A 83 -19.67 5.65 5.80
N PRO A 84 -19.65 6.99 5.92
CA PRO A 84 -20.65 7.87 5.32
C PRO A 84 -20.81 7.65 3.81
N SER A 85 -22.02 7.91 3.31
CA SER A 85 -22.38 7.63 1.91
C SER A 85 -21.47 8.35 0.93
N GLU A 86 -21.03 9.57 1.25
CA GLU A 86 -20.10 10.34 0.44
C GLU A 86 -18.69 9.73 0.31
N PHE A 87 -18.28 8.81 1.21
CA PHE A 87 -16.94 8.17 1.18
C PHE A 87 -16.96 6.72 0.70
N LYS A 88 -18.15 6.12 0.57
CA LYS A 88 -18.30 4.75 0.07
C LYS A 88 -17.76 4.57 -1.35
N LEU A 89 -17.83 5.62 -2.19
CA LEU A 89 -17.28 5.58 -3.54
C LEU A 89 -15.75 5.46 -3.51
N GLU A 90 -15.06 6.31 -2.77
CA GLU A 90 -13.60 6.29 -2.68
C GLU A 90 -13.07 4.98 -2.08
N ALA A 91 -13.74 4.48 -1.02
CA ALA A 91 -13.42 3.19 -0.42
C ALA A 91 -13.69 2.04 -1.40
N GLY A 92 -14.82 2.08 -2.12
CA GLY A 92 -15.16 1.11 -3.16
C GLY A 92 -14.13 1.05 -4.30
N ASP A 93 -13.69 2.22 -4.77
CA ASP A 93 -12.64 2.33 -5.79
C ASP A 93 -11.30 1.76 -5.30
N PHE A 94 -10.96 1.98 -4.03
CA PHE A 94 -9.77 1.38 -3.42
C PHE A 94 -9.91 -0.14 -3.27
N LEU A 95 -11.07 -0.63 -2.84
CA LEU A 95 -11.39 -2.06 -2.68
C LEU A 95 -11.21 -2.82 -4.01
N ALA A 96 -11.79 -2.30 -5.09
CA ALA A 96 -11.67 -2.88 -6.42
C ALA A 96 -10.23 -2.82 -6.95
N PHE A 97 -9.53 -1.70 -6.72
CA PHE A 97 -8.12 -1.59 -7.07
C PHE A 97 -7.25 -2.58 -6.31
N ALA A 98 -7.47 -2.75 -5.01
CA ALA A 98 -6.67 -3.64 -4.18
C ALA A 98 -6.74 -5.09 -4.69
N ASP A 99 -7.93 -5.56 -5.08
CA ASP A 99 -8.10 -6.89 -5.65
C ASP A 99 -7.33 -7.06 -6.96
N TYR A 100 -7.49 -6.11 -7.90
CA TYR A 100 -6.74 -6.12 -9.15
C TYR A 100 -5.21 -6.05 -8.92
N PHE A 101 -4.76 -5.22 -7.99
CA PHE A 101 -3.36 -5.03 -7.64
C PHE A 101 -2.74 -6.31 -7.07
N PHE A 102 -3.42 -7.00 -6.16
CA PHE A 102 -2.88 -8.22 -5.55
C PHE A 102 -2.84 -9.42 -6.49
N ASP A 103 -3.86 -9.57 -7.33
CA ASP A 103 -4.07 -10.79 -8.11
C ASP A 103 -3.39 -10.74 -9.48
N GLY A 104 -3.39 -9.56 -10.13
CA GLY A 104 -2.76 -9.36 -11.42
C GLY A 104 -1.37 -8.74 -11.29
N ILE A 105 -1.33 -7.52 -10.76
CA ILE A 105 -0.12 -6.68 -10.85
C ILE A 105 1.05 -7.31 -10.12
N ILE A 106 0.88 -7.69 -8.84
CA ILE A 106 1.97 -8.23 -8.04
C ILE A 106 2.50 -9.55 -8.63
N ALA A 107 1.60 -10.42 -9.10
CA ALA A 107 2.02 -11.69 -9.70
C ALA A 107 2.79 -11.46 -11.02
N ASP A 108 2.31 -10.55 -11.86
CA ASP A 108 2.88 -10.32 -13.19
C ASP A 108 4.30 -9.75 -13.16
N TRP A 109 4.61 -8.81 -12.27
CA TRP A 109 5.97 -8.23 -12.22
C TRP A 109 6.99 -9.21 -11.65
N MET A 110 6.59 -10.07 -10.70
CA MET A 110 7.44 -11.13 -10.14
C MET A 110 7.82 -12.16 -11.20
N VAL A 111 6.92 -12.46 -12.14
CA VAL A 111 7.15 -13.47 -13.18
C VAL A 111 7.87 -12.89 -14.40
N GLN A 112 7.53 -11.68 -14.83
CA GLN A 112 7.98 -11.12 -16.11
C GLN A 112 9.09 -10.05 -15.98
N THR A 113 9.60 -9.78 -14.77
CA THR A 113 10.60 -8.72 -14.51
C THR A 113 10.15 -7.34 -15.02
N ARG A 114 8.84 -7.07 -14.99
CA ARG A 114 8.24 -5.79 -15.45
C ARG A 114 8.34 -4.70 -14.38
N ILE A 115 9.57 -4.36 -13.98
CA ILE A 115 9.83 -3.48 -12.82
C ILE A 115 9.20 -2.09 -13.00
N LYS A 116 9.29 -1.49 -14.19
CA LYS A 116 8.73 -0.14 -14.44
C LYS A 116 7.21 -0.10 -14.28
N ASP A 117 6.53 -1.17 -14.66
CA ASP A 117 5.08 -1.27 -14.48
C ASP A 117 4.75 -1.43 -13.00
N ALA A 118 5.53 -2.22 -12.26
CA ALA A 118 5.39 -2.33 -10.81
C ALA A 118 5.59 -0.98 -10.10
N GLU A 119 6.58 -0.17 -10.50
CA GLU A 119 6.79 1.18 -9.96
C GLU A 119 5.57 2.09 -10.16
N ALA A 120 5.05 2.13 -11.39
CA ALA A 120 3.88 2.94 -11.71
C ALA A 120 2.66 2.53 -10.86
N GLN A 121 2.48 1.23 -10.66
CA GLN A 121 1.37 0.69 -9.88
C GLN A 121 1.53 0.93 -8.37
N VAL A 122 2.76 0.88 -7.85
CA VAL A 122 3.06 1.26 -6.47
C VAL A 122 2.76 2.75 -6.24
N GLU A 123 3.09 3.61 -7.19
CA GLU A 123 2.78 5.03 -7.09
C GLU A 123 1.26 5.29 -7.13
N GLU A 124 0.52 4.58 -7.99
CA GLU A 124 -0.94 4.64 -8.00
C GLU A 124 -1.53 4.18 -6.65
N ALA A 125 -1.02 3.07 -6.10
CA ALA A 125 -1.43 2.58 -4.79
C ALA A 125 -1.18 3.63 -3.69
N LYS A 126 -0.03 4.31 -3.70
CA LYS A 126 0.28 5.39 -2.75
C LYS A 126 -0.73 6.53 -2.83
N GLN A 127 -1.08 6.96 -4.04
CA GLN A 127 -2.05 8.04 -4.23
C GLN A 127 -3.43 7.66 -3.70
N ARG A 128 -3.89 6.43 -3.99
CA ARG A 128 -5.17 5.91 -3.51
C ARG A 128 -5.20 5.79 -1.99
N VAL A 129 -4.16 5.20 -1.37
CA VAL A 129 -4.08 5.08 0.09
C VAL A 129 -3.98 6.44 0.76
N THR A 130 -3.27 7.40 0.17
CA THR A 130 -3.19 8.76 0.71
C THR A 130 -4.56 9.42 0.76
N ARG A 131 -5.38 9.25 -0.29
CA ARG A 131 -6.76 9.77 -0.32
C ARG A 131 -7.61 9.15 0.79
N ILE A 132 -7.60 7.82 0.90
CA ILE A 132 -8.32 7.08 1.96
C ILE A 132 -7.88 7.55 3.34
N ARG A 133 -6.57 7.67 3.57
CA ARG A 133 -6.01 8.09 4.85
C ARG A 133 -6.50 9.49 5.24
N SER A 134 -6.45 10.44 4.31
CA SER A 134 -6.94 11.80 4.57
C SER A 134 -8.41 11.77 5.00
N ARG A 135 -9.23 10.97 4.30
CA ARG A 135 -10.65 10.80 4.63
C ARG A 135 -10.87 10.19 6.02
N LEU A 136 -10.11 9.18 6.38
CA LEU A 136 -10.16 8.56 7.71
C LEU A 136 -9.74 9.55 8.81
N TYR A 137 -8.78 10.43 8.54
CA TYR A 137 -8.41 11.50 9.49
C TYR A 137 -9.53 12.51 9.69
N GLU A 138 -10.21 12.91 8.61
CA GLU A 138 -11.39 13.80 8.68
C GLU A 138 -12.50 13.17 9.52
N LEU A 139 -12.86 11.91 9.22
CA LEU A 139 -13.85 11.15 10.00
C LEU A 139 -13.49 11.08 11.49
N ARG A 140 -12.21 10.83 11.79
CA ARG A 140 -11.74 10.76 13.18
C ARG A 140 -11.85 12.10 13.90
N ALA A 141 -11.67 13.21 13.19
CA ALA A 141 -11.74 14.57 13.75
C ALA A 141 -13.18 15.01 14.02
N GLU A 142 -14.15 14.53 13.24
CA GLU A 142 -15.57 14.79 13.44
C GLU A 142 -16.15 14.09 14.69
N LEU A 143 -15.48 13.04 15.18
CA LEU A 143 -15.90 12.35 16.40
C LEU A 143 -15.58 13.20 17.65
N PRO A 144 -16.59 13.48 18.51
CA PRO A 144 -16.39 14.30 19.72
C PRO A 144 -15.30 13.68 20.60
N PRO A 145 -14.43 14.46 21.28
CA PRO A 145 -13.38 13.88 22.12
C PRO A 145 -13.96 12.89 23.13
N GLU A 146 -13.23 11.81 23.43
CA GLU A 146 -13.63 10.92 24.51
C GLU A 146 -13.83 11.77 25.77
N LYS A 147 -15.02 11.69 26.38
CA LYS A 147 -15.21 12.25 27.71
C LYS A 147 -14.28 11.46 28.62
N GLY A 148 -13.09 12.01 28.87
CA GLY A 148 -12.18 11.52 29.89
C GLY A 148 -12.98 11.36 31.17
N GLY A 149 -12.95 10.16 31.73
CA GLY A 149 -13.50 9.91 33.04
C GLY A 149 -12.89 10.90 34.01
N ASN A 150 -13.73 11.66 34.70
CA ASN A 150 -13.32 12.32 35.94
C ASN A 150 -12.86 11.22 36.90
N ALA A 151 -11.58 11.25 37.24
CA ALA A 151 -11.05 10.70 38.48
C ALA A 151 -10.30 11.83 39.18
#